data_AF-A0A9X5HBH0-F1
#
_entry.id   AF-A0A9X5HBH0-F1
#
_cell.length_a   1.000
_cell.length_b   1.000
_cell.length_c   1.000
_cell.angle_alpha   90.00
_cell.angle_beta   90.00
_cell.angle_gamma   90.00
#
_symmetry.space_group_name_H-M   'P 1'
#
loop_
_entity.id
_entity.type
_entity.pdbx_description
1 polymer ?
#
loop_
_entity_poly.entity_id
_entity_poly.type
_entity_poly.pdbx_seq_one_letter_code
_entity_poly.pdbx_strand_id
1 'polypeptide(L)'
;RWLPGSTHVFPALGDSLLVHAVAGASMAEQAQLALGRLGDERLLTVVPDPDPTALAALAARTDRLDHQRLALRHPTSRPDELLTRLTTDTARTLWSELKDLLRRRPTPTLARRFSDWGIQDPKLLILLEKTARTDDAELATAAVVTAARLGADPDPALRLLQRRLGENGWCLEEAGRLGAAAAPLLSLTEDYLTDGDEWTRMRAAEAHWRITGDASKAVPVLTSLAGPSPVGVRALQTLLLIGPPIPPHLQPQLQRWASAERRLVSSSGLIFPGTELRPLDDQLQKTARQMLA
;
A
#
# COMPACT_ATOMS: atom_id res chain seq x y z
N ARG A 1 -21.77 -14.28 12.16
CA ARG A 1 -20.74 -14.40 11.08
C ARG A 1 -20.09 -13.04 10.94
N TRP A 2 -18.80 -12.91 11.26
CA TRP A 2 -18.08 -11.63 11.15
C TRP A 2 -17.94 -11.23 9.68
N LEU A 3 -18.27 -9.96 9.37
CA LEU A 3 -17.98 -9.35 8.08
C LEU A 3 -16.78 -8.41 8.27
N PRO A 4 -15.72 -8.55 7.46
CA PRO A 4 -14.65 -7.55 7.39
C PRO A 4 -15.24 -6.16 7.16
N GLY A 5 -14.87 -5.18 8.00
CA GLY A 5 -15.41 -3.81 7.92
C GLY A 5 -16.59 -3.50 8.85
N SER A 6 -17.09 -4.47 9.63
CA SER A 6 -18.04 -4.19 10.71
C SER A 6 -17.40 -3.26 11.74
N THR A 7 -17.97 -2.07 11.91
CA THR A 7 -17.58 -1.11 12.96
C THR A 7 -18.14 -1.49 14.33
N HIS A 8 -19.12 -2.38 14.39
CA HIS A 8 -19.68 -2.89 15.63
C HIS A 8 -18.77 -3.97 16.23
N VAL A 9 -18.14 -3.61 17.34
CA VAL A 9 -17.43 -4.54 18.23
C VAL A 9 -18.48 -5.44 18.87
N PHE A 10 -18.39 -6.76 18.64
CA PHE A 10 -19.20 -7.73 19.39
C PHE A 10 -18.50 -7.96 20.74
N PRO A 11 -19.02 -7.47 21.88
CA PRO A 11 -18.30 -7.55 23.15
C PRO A 11 -17.92 -8.99 23.53
N ALA A 12 -18.83 -9.94 23.29
CA ALA A 12 -18.63 -11.37 23.53
C ALA A 12 -17.45 -11.98 22.72
N LEU A 13 -17.13 -11.43 21.55
CA LEU A 13 -15.99 -11.86 20.76
C LEU A 13 -14.68 -11.37 21.38
N GLY A 14 -14.64 -10.11 21.83
CA GLY A 14 -13.47 -9.55 22.53
C GLY A 14 -13.15 -10.34 23.80
N ASP A 15 -14.18 -10.67 24.59
CA ASP A 15 -14.02 -11.46 25.82
C ASP A 15 -13.45 -12.86 25.54
N SER A 16 -13.94 -13.52 24.48
CA SER A 16 -13.44 -14.83 24.07
C SER A 16 -11.99 -14.77 23.59
N LEU A 17 -11.62 -13.72 22.84
CA LEU A 17 -10.26 -13.52 22.32
C LEU A 17 -9.26 -13.18 23.44
N LEU A 18 -9.66 -12.42 24.46
CA LEU A 18 -8.79 -12.09 25.59
C LEU A 18 -8.29 -13.33 26.35
N VAL A 19 -9.13 -14.35 26.52
CA VAL A 19 -8.73 -15.62 27.14
C VAL A 19 -7.59 -16.28 26.36
N HIS A 20 -7.62 -16.20 25.03
CA HIS A 20 -6.59 -16.77 24.17
C HIS A 20 -5.37 -15.86 23.98
N ALA A 21 -5.53 -14.55 24.11
CA ALA A 21 -4.46 -13.56 23.93
C ALA A 21 -3.38 -13.63 25.01
N VAL A 22 -3.71 -14.16 26.19
CA VAL A 22 -2.81 -14.35 27.34
C VAL A 22 -2.38 -15.83 27.49
N ALA A 23 -3.00 -16.75 26.74
CA ALA A 23 -2.71 -18.19 26.80
C ALA A 23 -1.46 -18.58 25.96
N GLY A 24 -1.06 -19.85 26.01
CA GLY A 24 0.15 -20.36 25.36
C GLY A 24 0.30 -20.06 23.85
N ALA A 25 1.56 -20.12 23.39
CA ALA A 25 2.10 -19.36 22.26
C ALA A 25 1.41 -19.49 20.88
N SER A 26 0.76 -20.61 20.52
CA SER A 26 0.30 -20.76 19.11
C SER A 26 -0.96 -19.97 18.77
N MET A 27 -1.81 -19.66 19.76
CA MET A 27 -3.06 -18.90 19.55
C MET A 27 -2.98 -17.45 20.03
N ALA A 28 -1.99 -17.11 20.86
CA ALA A 28 -1.85 -15.79 21.44
C ALA A 28 -1.69 -14.70 20.38
N GLU A 29 -0.75 -14.87 19.43
CA GLU A 29 -0.49 -13.88 18.38
C GLU A 29 -1.72 -13.59 17.52
N GLN A 30 -2.45 -14.63 17.11
CA GLN A 30 -3.66 -14.48 16.28
C GLN A 30 -4.80 -13.85 17.08
N ALA A 31 -4.96 -14.21 18.36
CA ALA A 31 -5.96 -13.61 19.24
C ALA A 31 -5.66 -12.13 19.50
N GLN A 32 -4.40 -11.79 19.76
CA GLN A 32 -3.95 -10.40 19.92
C GLN A 32 -4.16 -9.60 18.62
N LEU A 33 -3.81 -10.15 17.46
CA LEU A 33 -4.05 -9.50 16.17
C LEU A 33 -5.54 -9.25 15.93
N ALA A 34 -6.39 -10.23 16.25
CA ALA A 34 -7.84 -10.08 16.16
C ALA A 34 -8.36 -8.99 17.10
N LEU A 35 -7.88 -8.92 18.34
CA LEU A 35 -8.20 -7.84 19.29
C LEU A 35 -7.77 -6.47 18.78
N GLY A 36 -6.55 -6.37 18.23
CA GLY A 36 -6.05 -5.12 17.63
C GLY A 36 -6.94 -4.65 16.47
N ARG A 37 -7.32 -5.56 15.57
CA ARG A 37 -8.23 -5.24 14.45
C ARG A 37 -9.65 -4.91 14.89
N LEU A 38 -10.11 -5.47 16.02
CA LEU A 38 -11.37 -5.08 16.66
C LEU A 38 -11.29 -3.69 17.29
N GLY A 39 -10.10 -3.21 17.64
CA GLY A 39 -9.91 -1.94 18.34
C GLY A 39 -10.04 -2.08 19.86
N ASP A 40 -9.85 -3.29 20.39
CA ASP A 40 -10.04 -3.56 21.82
C ASP A 40 -8.82 -3.07 22.63
N GLU A 41 -8.96 -1.92 23.29
CA GLU A 41 -7.89 -1.28 24.06
C GLU A 41 -7.43 -2.12 25.27
N ARG A 42 -8.23 -3.12 25.70
CA ARG A 42 -7.83 -4.04 26.76
C ARG A 42 -6.58 -4.85 26.40
N LEU A 43 -6.24 -4.95 25.11
CA LEU A 43 -4.96 -5.48 24.64
C LEU A 43 -3.77 -4.81 25.36
N LEU A 44 -3.83 -3.50 25.61
CA LEU A 44 -2.74 -2.73 26.22
C LEU A 44 -2.63 -2.92 27.74
N THR A 45 -3.72 -3.33 28.39
CA THR A 45 -3.77 -3.45 29.86
C THR A 45 -3.70 -4.90 30.34
N VAL A 46 -4.16 -5.86 29.52
CA VAL A 46 -4.30 -7.27 29.89
C VAL A 46 -3.13 -8.12 29.38
N VAL A 47 -2.59 -7.81 28.20
CA VAL A 47 -1.49 -8.59 27.61
C VAL A 47 -0.16 -7.96 28.00
N PRO A 48 0.70 -8.67 28.74
CA PRO A 48 2.06 -8.21 28.99
C PRO A 48 2.85 -8.32 27.68
N ASP A 49 3.40 -7.19 27.22
CA ASP A 49 4.15 -7.06 25.95
C ASP A 49 3.36 -7.54 24.71
N PRO A 50 2.33 -6.78 24.27
CA PRO A 50 1.51 -7.17 23.14
C PRO A 50 2.31 -7.30 21.83
N ASP A 51 1.93 -8.26 20.99
CA ASP A 51 2.55 -8.47 19.69
C ASP A 51 2.58 -7.18 18.86
N PRO A 52 3.72 -6.83 18.24
CA PRO A 52 3.87 -5.60 17.45
C PRO A 52 2.85 -5.45 16.31
N THR A 53 2.44 -6.56 15.70
CA THR A 53 1.44 -6.55 14.61
C THR A 53 0.06 -6.23 15.17
N ALA A 54 -0.27 -6.80 16.34
CA ALA A 54 -1.49 -6.47 17.06
C ALA A 54 -1.53 -5.00 17.51
N LEU A 55 -0.41 -4.46 17.99
CA LEU A 55 -0.28 -3.03 18.33
C LEU A 55 -0.48 -2.13 17.11
N ALA A 56 0.14 -2.47 15.98
CA ALA A 56 -0.03 -1.72 14.73
C ALA A 56 -1.49 -1.74 14.25
N ALA A 57 -2.16 -2.90 14.32
CA ALA A 57 -3.57 -3.02 13.97
C ALA A 57 -4.48 -2.21 14.92
N LEU A 58 -4.22 -2.23 16.24
CA LEU A 58 -4.93 -1.42 17.22
C LEU A 58 -4.78 0.07 16.93
N ALA A 59 -3.54 0.52 16.69
CA ALA A 59 -3.24 1.91 16.36
C ALA A 59 -3.93 2.35 15.06
N ALA A 60 -3.89 1.50 14.03
CA ALA A 60 -4.57 1.69 12.76
C ALA A 60 -6.09 1.77 12.91
N ARG A 61 -6.66 1.01 13.86
CA ARG A 61 -8.11 0.91 14.07
C ARG A 61 -8.70 2.04 14.91
N THR A 62 -7.99 2.46 15.94
CA THR A 62 -8.45 3.43 16.96
C THR A 62 -8.15 4.88 16.60
N ASP A 63 -7.17 5.11 15.71
CA ASP A 63 -6.70 6.45 15.32
C ASP A 63 -6.22 7.33 16.50
N ARG A 64 -5.82 6.70 17.60
CA ARG A 64 -5.32 7.39 18.80
C ARG A 64 -3.82 7.60 18.71
N LEU A 65 -3.35 8.83 18.88
CA LEU A 65 -1.93 9.20 18.82
C LEU A 65 -1.05 8.37 19.77
N ASP A 66 -1.52 8.07 20.98
CA ASP A 66 -0.73 7.31 21.94
C ASP A 66 -0.53 5.85 21.50
N HIS A 67 -1.56 5.24 20.91
CA HIS A 67 -1.45 3.88 20.34
C HIS A 67 -0.50 3.87 19.15
N GLN A 68 -0.58 4.89 18.29
CA GLN A 68 0.31 5.04 17.14
C GLN A 68 1.77 5.24 17.57
N ARG A 69 2.03 6.09 18.59
CA ARG A 69 3.37 6.23 19.17
C ARG A 69 3.89 4.92 19.73
N LEU A 70 3.06 4.20 20.49
CA LEU A 70 3.44 2.91 21.08
C LEU A 70 3.83 1.92 19.98
N ALA A 71 3.01 1.78 18.94
CA ALA A 71 3.28 0.89 17.81
C ALA A 71 4.58 1.26 17.06
N LEU A 72 4.84 2.55 16.79
CA LEU A 72 6.04 3.01 16.07
C LEU A 72 7.33 2.85 16.90
N ARG A 73 7.24 2.96 18.23
CA ARG A 73 8.39 2.84 19.13
C ARG A 73 8.74 1.39 19.46
N HIS A 74 7.83 0.44 19.23
CA HIS A 74 8.08 -0.97 19.53
C HIS A 74 9.36 -1.48 18.85
N PRO A 75 10.26 -2.18 19.57
CA PRO A 75 11.56 -2.60 19.02
C PRO A 75 11.45 -3.47 17.78
N THR A 76 10.42 -4.33 17.75
CA THR A 76 10.17 -5.30 16.67
C THR A 76 9.09 -4.86 15.67
N SER A 77 8.63 -3.61 15.74
CA SER A 77 7.52 -3.09 14.93
C SER A 77 7.67 -3.34 13.43
N ARG A 78 6.56 -3.72 12.78
CA ARG A 78 6.33 -3.71 11.33
C ARG A 78 5.00 -3.02 11.06
N PRO A 79 4.95 -1.68 11.17
CA PRO A 79 3.69 -0.96 11.25
C PRO A 79 3.05 -0.73 9.88
N ASP A 80 3.18 -1.64 8.91
CA ASP A 80 2.72 -1.42 7.54
C ASP A 80 1.22 -1.08 7.49
N GLU A 81 0.37 -1.80 8.24
CA GLU A 81 -1.06 -1.53 8.35
C GLU A 81 -1.36 -0.15 8.99
N LEU A 82 -0.50 0.31 9.89
CA LEU A 82 -0.60 1.66 10.46
C LEU A 82 -0.17 2.72 9.44
N LEU A 83 0.97 2.50 8.76
CA LEU A 83 1.54 3.45 7.80
C LEU A 83 0.57 3.76 6.65
N THR A 84 -0.22 2.79 6.17
CA THR A 84 -1.21 3.02 5.11
C THR A 84 -2.37 3.91 5.56
N ARG A 85 -2.66 3.98 6.87
CA ARG A 85 -3.78 4.74 7.43
C ARG A 85 -3.41 6.11 7.98
N LEU A 86 -2.13 6.35 8.26
CA LEU A 86 -1.67 7.65 8.75
C LEU A 86 -1.99 8.77 7.76
N THR A 87 -2.73 9.78 8.24
CA THR A 87 -2.94 11.04 7.52
C THR A 87 -1.68 11.90 7.55
N THR A 88 -1.61 12.91 6.70
CA THR A 88 -0.49 13.87 6.68
C THR A 88 -0.35 14.62 8.02
N ASP A 89 -1.46 14.99 8.67
CA ASP A 89 -1.42 15.72 9.95
C ASP A 89 -0.94 14.85 11.10
N THR A 90 -1.39 13.59 11.14
CA THR A 90 -0.90 12.61 12.12
C THR A 90 0.58 12.30 11.88
N ALA A 91 1.00 12.11 10.62
CA ALA A 91 2.41 11.90 10.28
C ALA A 91 3.29 13.10 10.68
N ARG A 92 2.79 14.34 10.53
CA ARG A 92 3.48 15.55 11.00
C ARG A 92 3.66 15.53 12.52
N THR A 93 2.66 15.06 13.25
CA THR A 93 2.71 14.93 14.72
C THR A 93 3.68 13.83 15.18
N LEU A 94 3.81 12.75 14.39
CA LEU A 94 4.67 11.58 14.67
C LEU A 94 6.03 11.64 13.94
N TRP A 95 6.42 12.82 13.45
CA TRP A 95 7.53 12.95 12.51
C TRP A 95 8.88 12.47 13.08
N SER A 96 9.13 12.71 14.37
CA SER A 96 10.32 12.21 15.06
C SER A 96 10.37 10.69 15.09
N GLU A 97 9.27 10.04 15.44
CA GLU A 97 9.12 8.60 15.55
C GLU A 97 9.24 7.93 14.19
N LEU A 98 8.66 8.52 13.15
CA LEU A 98 8.76 8.00 11.77
C LEU A 98 10.20 8.06 11.24
N LYS A 99 10.92 9.16 11.47
CA LYS A 99 12.35 9.26 11.10
C LYS A 99 13.21 8.29 11.90
N ASP A 100 12.92 8.12 13.19
CA ASP A 100 13.62 7.15 14.02
C ASP A 100 13.35 5.71 13.56
N LEU A 101 12.11 5.39 13.20
CA LEU A 101 11.76 4.10 12.60
C LEU A 101 12.53 3.86 11.29
N LEU A 102 12.62 4.86 10.40
CA LEU A 102 13.40 4.74 9.16
C LEU A 102 14.89 4.48 9.43
N ARG A 103 15.46 5.06 10.51
CA ARG A 103 16.86 4.78 10.91
C ARG A 103 17.04 3.36 11.43
N ARG A 104 16.13 2.90 12.30
CA ARG A 104 16.25 1.60 12.97
C ARG A 104 15.89 0.44 12.05
N ARG A 105 14.87 0.62 11.22
CA ARG A 105 14.24 -0.42 10.39
C ARG A 105 13.68 0.18 9.10
N PRO A 106 14.55 0.52 8.15
CA PRO A 106 14.09 1.02 6.87
C PRO A 106 13.32 -0.07 6.12
N THR A 107 12.15 0.29 5.58
CA THR A 107 11.37 -0.56 4.68
C THR A 107 10.98 0.23 3.43
N PRO A 108 10.79 -0.43 2.28
CA PRO A 108 10.33 0.24 1.06
C PRO A 108 9.00 0.99 1.29
N THR A 109 8.05 0.38 2.01
CA THR A 109 6.77 0.99 2.38
C THR A 109 6.98 2.29 3.15
N LEU A 110 7.80 2.26 4.21
CA LEU A 110 8.05 3.45 5.02
C LEU A 110 8.74 4.55 4.20
N ALA A 111 9.72 4.20 3.37
CA ALA A 111 10.39 5.15 2.49
C ALA A 111 9.39 5.85 1.57
N ARG A 112 8.56 5.10 0.83
CA ARG A 112 7.54 5.65 -0.09
C ARG A 112 6.59 6.62 0.61
N ARG A 113 6.12 6.27 1.82
CA ARG A 113 5.11 7.06 2.56
C ARG A 113 5.58 8.46 2.90
N PHE A 114 6.88 8.69 3.08
CA PHE A 114 7.40 10.04 3.32
C PHE A 114 7.06 11.03 2.20
N SER A 115 7.15 10.58 0.94
CA SER A 115 6.78 11.43 -0.20
C SER A 115 5.27 11.63 -0.32
N ASP A 116 4.45 10.67 0.12
CA ASP A 116 2.99 10.80 0.10
C ASP A 116 2.49 11.82 1.15
N TRP A 117 3.20 11.99 2.26
CA TRP A 117 2.89 13.04 3.25
C TRP A 117 3.38 14.42 2.82
N GLY A 118 4.30 14.51 1.84
CA GLY A 118 4.77 15.78 1.28
C GLY A 118 5.49 16.70 2.27
N ILE A 119 5.96 16.16 3.39
CA ILE A 119 6.61 16.95 4.45
C ILE A 119 8.08 17.16 4.07
N GLN A 120 8.44 18.42 3.83
CA GLN A 120 9.79 18.84 3.49
C GLN A 120 10.68 18.88 4.75
N ASP A 121 11.73 18.06 4.78
CA ASP A 121 12.72 18.02 5.87
C ASP A 121 14.12 17.67 5.32
N PRO A 122 15.09 18.61 5.38
CA PRO A 122 16.46 18.34 4.94
C PRO A 122 17.12 17.15 5.64
N LYS A 123 16.80 16.89 6.92
CA LYS A 123 17.35 15.74 7.66
C LYS A 123 16.78 14.41 7.17
N LEU A 124 15.58 14.42 6.60
CA LEU A 124 15.00 13.24 5.95
C LEU A 124 15.72 12.94 4.64
N LEU A 125 16.03 13.96 3.83
CA LEU A 125 16.76 13.77 2.56
C LEU A 125 18.11 13.08 2.79
N ILE A 126 18.88 13.55 3.78
CA ILE A 126 20.16 12.91 4.17
C ILE A 126 19.94 11.44 4.57
N LEU A 127 18.85 11.14 5.27
CA LEU A 127 18.55 9.76 5.68
C LEU A 127 18.16 8.89 4.48
N LEU A 128 17.34 9.41 3.55
CA LEU A 128 16.96 8.71 2.33
C LEU A 128 18.16 8.48 1.41
N GLU A 129 19.07 9.45 1.28
CA GLU A 129 20.32 9.28 0.53
C GLU A 129 21.20 8.17 1.11
N LYS A 130 21.28 8.09 2.45
CA LYS A 130 21.99 6.99 3.13
C LYS A 130 21.30 5.65 2.85
N THR A 131 19.98 5.61 2.96
CA THR A 131 19.16 4.40 2.70
C THR A 131 19.24 3.97 1.23
N ALA A 132 19.39 4.90 0.29
CA ALA A 132 19.55 4.61 -1.14
C ALA A 132 20.85 3.84 -1.48
N ARG A 133 21.80 3.74 -0.54
CA ARG A 133 23.08 3.04 -0.70
C ARG A 133 23.08 1.62 -0.14
N THR A 134 21.93 1.09 0.29
CA THR A 134 21.83 -0.28 0.78
C THR A 134 21.90 -1.29 -0.36
N ASP A 135 22.30 -2.53 -0.04
CA ASP A 135 22.27 -3.65 -1.00
C ASP A 135 20.86 -4.16 -1.29
N ASP A 136 19.89 -3.85 -0.42
CA ASP A 136 18.47 -4.11 -0.68
C ASP A 136 18.02 -3.23 -1.86
N ALA A 137 17.83 -3.89 -3.00
CA ALA A 137 17.49 -3.22 -4.22
C ALA A 137 16.15 -2.48 -4.08
N GLU A 138 15.11 -3.09 -3.52
CA GLU A 138 13.78 -2.47 -3.46
C GLU A 138 13.83 -1.21 -2.59
N LEU A 139 14.44 -1.34 -1.41
CA LEU A 139 14.59 -0.24 -0.48
C LEU A 139 15.42 0.89 -1.07
N ALA A 140 16.51 0.57 -1.76
CA ALA A 140 17.37 1.57 -2.38
C ALA A 140 16.62 2.41 -3.44
N THR A 141 15.77 1.76 -4.26
CA THR A 141 14.96 2.48 -5.25
C THR A 141 13.86 3.30 -4.61
N ALA A 142 13.13 2.72 -3.65
CA ALA A 142 12.10 3.46 -2.92
C ALA A 142 12.68 4.71 -2.26
N ALA A 143 13.86 4.61 -1.66
CA ALA A 143 14.52 5.73 -1.00
C ALA A 143 14.96 6.83 -1.98
N VAL A 144 15.62 6.48 -3.09
CA VAL A 144 16.09 7.49 -4.06
C VAL A 144 14.94 8.19 -4.78
N VAL A 145 13.88 7.45 -5.13
CA VAL A 145 12.68 8.02 -5.76
C VAL A 145 11.94 8.91 -4.77
N THR A 146 11.82 8.50 -3.51
CA THR A 146 11.24 9.34 -2.46
C THR A 146 12.03 10.63 -2.28
N ALA A 147 13.37 10.57 -2.25
CA ALA A 147 14.21 11.76 -2.13
C ALA A 147 13.97 12.73 -3.30
N ALA A 148 13.95 12.23 -4.55
CA ALA A 148 13.67 13.04 -5.73
C ALA A 148 12.26 13.68 -5.69
N ARG A 149 11.23 12.92 -5.29
CA ARG A 149 9.86 13.45 -5.10
C ARG A 149 9.78 14.54 -4.03
N LEU A 150 10.68 14.51 -3.06
CA LEU A 150 10.80 15.53 -2.02
C LEU A 150 11.72 16.69 -2.43
N GLY A 151 12.19 16.75 -3.68
CA GLY A 151 12.95 17.89 -4.21
C GLY A 151 14.48 17.71 -4.21
N ALA A 152 14.99 16.50 -3.94
CA ALA A 152 16.37 16.19 -4.28
C ALA A 152 16.55 16.12 -5.82
N ASP A 153 17.80 16.16 -6.26
CA ASP A 153 18.17 15.94 -7.67
C ASP A 153 17.57 14.60 -8.17
N PRO A 154 16.78 14.58 -9.26
CA PRO A 154 16.19 13.35 -9.80
C PRO A 154 17.19 12.46 -10.53
N ASP A 155 18.35 12.97 -10.93
CA ASP A 155 19.33 12.24 -11.74
C ASP A 155 19.79 10.89 -11.15
N PRO A 156 20.11 10.79 -9.83
CA PRO A 156 20.40 9.50 -9.20
C PRO A 156 19.25 8.50 -9.32
N ALA A 157 18.00 8.95 -9.18
CA ALA A 157 16.83 8.09 -9.33
C ALA A 157 16.67 7.62 -10.78
N LEU A 158 16.81 8.54 -11.75
CA LEU A 158 16.73 8.23 -13.18
C LEU A 158 17.78 7.20 -13.60
N ARG A 159 19.04 7.39 -13.23
CA ARG A 159 20.12 6.43 -13.54
C ARG A 159 19.84 5.05 -12.93
N LEU A 160 19.37 5.00 -11.69
CA LEU A 160 19.07 3.74 -11.03
C LEU A 160 17.91 3.00 -11.70
N LEU A 161 16.82 3.71 -11.98
CA LEU A 161 15.63 3.17 -12.63
C LEU A 161 15.93 2.73 -14.07
N GLN A 162 16.67 3.53 -14.85
CA GLN A 162 17.05 3.17 -16.22
C GLN A 162 17.79 1.83 -16.28
N ARG A 163 18.81 1.66 -15.41
CA ARG A 163 19.56 0.40 -15.33
C ARG A 163 18.65 -0.78 -15.01
N ARG A 164 17.75 -0.63 -14.04
CA ARG A 164 16.88 -1.72 -13.57
C ARG A 164 15.77 -2.06 -14.55
N LEU A 165 15.16 -1.06 -15.19
CA LEU A 165 14.17 -1.27 -16.24
C LEU A 165 14.80 -1.96 -17.47
N GLY A 166 16.10 -1.76 -17.71
CA GLY A 166 16.83 -2.54 -18.71
C GLY A 166 17.01 -4.01 -18.36
N GLU A 167 16.86 -4.38 -17.08
CA GLU A 167 16.98 -5.77 -16.60
C GLU A 167 15.62 -6.45 -16.44
N ASN A 168 14.64 -5.77 -15.83
CA ASN A 168 13.25 -6.24 -15.71
C ASN A 168 12.26 -5.12 -15.26
N GLY A 169 10.95 -5.36 -15.43
CA GLY A 169 9.88 -4.37 -15.22
C GLY A 169 9.45 -4.10 -13.76
N TRP A 170 10.11 -4.67 -12.75
CA TRP A 170 9.65 -4.56 -11.36
C TRP A 170 9.56 -3.13 -10.81
N CYS A 171 10.42 -2.22 -11.27
CA CYS A 171 10.51 -0.84 -10.78
C CYS A 171 9.65 0.16 -11.59
N LEU A 172 8.75 -0.33 -12.45
CA LEU A 172 7.81 0.51 -13.20
C LEU A 172 6.94 1.40 -12.30
N GLU A 173 6.50 0.88 -11.14
CA GLU A 173 5.73 1.69 -10.18
C GLU A 173 6.54 2.91 -9.70
N GLU A 174 7.83 2.73 -9.46
CA GLU A 174 8.73 3.77 -8.97
C GLU A 174 9.03 4.82 -10.04
N ALA A 175 9.16 4.39 -11.30
CA ALA A 175 9.21 5.31 -12.44
C ALA A 175 7.93 6.16 -12.54
N GLY A 176 6.76 5.53 -12.40
CA GLY A 176 5.48 6.24 -12.36
C GLY A 176 5.36 7.22 -11.18
N ARG A 177 5.89 6.87 -10.00
CA ARG A 177 5.88 7.76 -8.82
C ARG A 177 6.72 9.02 -9.00
N LEU A 178 7.75 8.98 -9.85
CA LEU A 178 8.56 10.14 -10.19
C LEU A 178 7.81 11.13 -11.11
N GLY A 179 6.71 10.70 -11.73
CA GLY A 179 5.86 11.54 -12.57
C GLY A 179 6.61 12.07 -13.80
N ALA A 180 6.35 13.32 -14.18
CA ALA A 180 6.95 13.95 -15.36
C ALA A 180 8.50 13.95 -15.36
N ALA A 181 9.14 13.92 -14.18
CA ALA A 181 10.60 13.84 -14.09
C ALA A 181 11.15 12.51 -14.64
N ALA A 182 10.34 11.45 -14.72
CA ALA A 182 10.69 10.18 -15.37
C ALA A 182 10.50 10.16 -16.90
N ALA A 183 10.26 11.31 -17.55
CA ALA A 183 10.17 11.39 -19.02
C ALA A 183 11.33 10.70 -19.77
N PRO A 184 12.60 10.74 -19.31
CA PRO A 184 13.70 10.01 -19.96
C PRO A 184 13.54 8.48 -19.96
N LEU A 185 12.68 7.92 -19.11
CA LEU A 185 12.43 6.48 -18.99
C LEU A 185 11.25 6.00 -19.86
N LEU A 186 10.63 6.89 -20.64
CA LEU A 186 9.40 6.56 -21.38
C LEU A 186 9.59 5.42 -22.37
N SER A 187 10.66 5.42 -23.18
CA SER A 187 10.88 4.35 -24.16
C SER A 187 10.95 2.98 -23.48
N LEU A 188 11.73 2.86 -22.40
CA LEU A 188 11.82 1.62 -21.62
C LEU A 188 10.49 1.24 -20.98
N THR A 189 9.72 2.23 -20.50
CA THR A 189 8.38 2.00 -19.93
C THR A 189 7.41 1.46 -20.98
N GLU A 190 7.48 1.96 -22.21
CA GLU A 190 6.60 1.56 -23.31
C GLU A 190 6.87 0.13 -23.79
N ASP A 191 8.11 -0.35 -23.72
CA ASP A 191 8.48 -1.73 -24.06
C ASP A 191 7.70 -2.76 -23.20
N TYR A 192 7.34 -2.39 -21.97
CA TYR A 192 6.60 -3.26 -21.04
C TYR A 192 5.08 -3.22 -21.21
N LEU A 193 4.52 -2.35 -22.07
CA LEU A 193 3.06 -2.29 -22.29
C LEU A 193 2.50 -3.58 -22.91
N THR A 194 3.34 -4.35 -23.60
CA THR A 194 3.01 -5.62 -24.25
C THR A 194 3.67 -6.83 -23.60
N ASP A 195 4.21 -6.68 -22.38
CA ASP A 195 4.87 -7.78 -21.65
C ASP A 195 3.95 -9.00 -21.45
N GLY A 196 4.51 -10.21 -21.33
CA GLY A 196 3.71 -11.42 -21.10
C GLY A 196 3.03 -11.44 -19.72
N ASP A 197 3.63 -10.82 -18.71
CA ASP A 197 3.14 -10.78 -17.34
C ASP A 197 2.11 -9.65 -17.11
N GLU A 198 0.97 -10.01 -16.51
CA GLU A 198 -0.15 -9.07 -16.31
C GLU A 198 0.20 -7.93 -15.35
N TRP A 199 0.97 -8.21 -14.29
CA TRP A 199 1.41 -7.19 -13.33
C TRP A 199 2.34 -6.19 -13.99
N THR A 200 3.25 -6.67 -14.84
CA THR A 200 4.20 -5.85 -15.57
C THR A 200 3.49 -4.92 -16.56
N ARG A 201 2.56 -5.44 -17.37
CA ARG A 201 1.72 -4.61 -18.26
C ARG A 201 0.92 -3.55 -17.49
N MET A 202 0.29 -3.94 -16.38
CA MET A 202 -0.49 -3.02 -15.55
C MET A 202 0.38 -1.88 -15.01
N ARG A 203 1.55 -2.21 -14.45
CA ARG A 203 2.49 -1.20 -13.92
C ARG A 203 3.06 -0.32 -15.02
N ALA A 204 3.32 -0.86 -16.20
CA ALA A 204 3.79 -0.09 -17.36
C ALA A 204 2.75 0.94 -17.79
N ALA A 205 1.47 0.52 -17.88
CA ALA A 205 0.37 1.42 -18.21
C ALA A 205 0.17 2.51 -17.15
N GLU A 206 0.20 2.15 -15.86
CA GLU A 206 0.10 3.10 -14.75
C GLU A 206 1.27 4.10 -14.74
N ALA A 207 2.49 3.62 -14.99
CA ALA A 207 3.69 4.46 -15.06
C ALA A 207 3.65 5.41 -16.26
N HIS A 208 3.32 4.90 -17.44
CA HIS A 208 3.21 5.69 -18.67
C HIS A 208 2.24 6.87 -18.48
N TRP A 209 1.04 6.60 -17.96
CA TRP A 209 0.07 7.65 -17.67
C TRP A 209 0.58 8.67 -16.66
N ARG A 210 1.22 8.24 -15.57
CA ARG A 210 1.75 9.19 -14.57
C ARG A 210 2.91 10.04 -15.07
N ILE A 211 3.73 9.50 -15.97
CA ILE A 211 4.87 10.22 -16.55
C ILE A 211 4.38 11.25 -17.57
N THR A 212 3.44 10.85 -18.44
CA THR A 212 3.00 11.68 -19.57
C THR A 212 1.81 12.58 -19.25
N GLY A 213 0.96 12.19 -18.29
CA GLY A 213 -0.39 12.72 -18.12
C GLY A 213 -1.37 12.28 -19.21
N ASP A 214 -0.92 11.55 -20.24
CA ASP A 214 -1.73 11.05 -21.34
C ASP A 214 -2.19 9.61 -21.06
N ALA A 215 -3.50 9.41 -21.01
CA ALA A 215 -4.10 8.12 -20.74
C ALA A 215 -4.27 7.24 -22.00
N SER A 216 -3.94 7.75 -23.20
CA SER A 216 -4.22 7.11 -24.48
C SER A 216 -3.65 5.69 -24.61
N LYS A 217 -2.41 5.47 -24.15
CA LYS A 217 -1.76 4.14 -24.15
C LYS A 217 -2.11 3.32 -22.92
N ALA A 218 -2.39 3.96 -21.79
CA ALA A 218 -2.67 3.28 -20.53
C ALA A 218 -4.08 2.66 -20.50
N VAL A 219 -5.10 3.40 -20.96
CA VAL A 219 -6.51 2.98 -20.88
C VAL A 219 -6.75 1.64 -21.57
N PRO A 220 -6.31 1.38 -22.81
CA PRO A 220 -6.54 0.08 -23.45
C PRO A 220 -5.96 -1.10 -22.66
N VAL A 221 -4.73 -0.97 -22.15
CA VAL A 221 -4.06 -2.02 -21.37
C VAL A 221 -4.75 -2.27 -20.04
N LEU A 222 -5.05 -1.20 -19.28
CA LEU A 222 -5.73 -1.32 -17.99
C LEU A 222 -7.14 -1.90 -18.16
N THR A 223 -7.81 -1.51 -19.23
CA THR A 223 -9.14 -1.99 -19.58
C THR A 223 -9.15 -3.48 -19.91
N SER A 224 -8.15 -3.98 -20.65
CA SER A 224 -8.05 -5.42 -20.94
C SER A 224 -7.74 -6.26 -19.71
N LEU A 225 -7.11 -5.66 -18.69
CA LEU A 225 -6.75 -6.33 -17.43
C LEU A 225 -7.86 -6.26 -16.39
N ALA A 226 -8.82 -5.35 -16.53
CA ALA A 226 -9.90 -5.14 -15.57
C ALA A 226 -10.72 -6.43 -15.34
N GLY A 227 -10.89 -6.81 -14.07
CA GLY A 227 -11.58 -8.05 -13.74
C GLY A 227 -11.45 -8.46 -12.27
N PRO A 228 -12.06 -9.60 -11.89
CA PRO A 228 -12.03 -10.14 -10.54
C PRO A 228 -10.71 -10.87 -10.22
N SER A 229 -9.58 -10.21 -10.48
CA SER A 229 -8.23 -10.66 -10.13
C SER A 229 -7.48 -9.55 -9.38
N PRO A 230 -6.40 -9.85 -8.62
CA PRO A 230 -5.60 -8.82 -7.97
C PRO A 230 -5.11 -7.72 -8.93
N VAL A 231 -4.63 -8.13 -10.11
CA VAL A 231 -4.22 -7.20 -11.17
C VAL A 231 -5.41 -6.41 -11.69
N GLY A 232 -6.55 -7.06 -11.92
CA GLY A 232 -7.74 -6.42 -12.47
C GLY A 232 -8.38 -5.40 -11.52
N VAL A 233 -8.40 -5.66 -10.22
CA VAL A 233 -8.83 -4.67 -9.21
C VAL A 233 -7.88 -3.48 -9.20
N ARG A 234 -6.56 -3.70 -9.28
CA ARG A 234 -5.60 -2.60 -9.37
C ARG A 234 -5.77 -1.80 -10.66
N ALA A 235 -6.00 -2.46 -11.79
CA ALA A 235 -6.23 -1.80 -13.07
C ALA A 235 -7.49 -0.91 -13.02
N LEU A 236 -8.58 -1.38 -12.40
CA LEU A 236 -9.79 -0.58 -12.18
C LEU A 236 -9.54 0.61 -11.26
N GLN A 237 -8.75 0.45 -10.20
CA GLN A 237 -8.35 1.57 -9.34
C GLN A 237 -7.56 2.62 -10.12
N THR A 238 -6.64 2.19 -11.00
CA THR A 238 -5.89 3.12 -11.86
C THR A 238 -6.79 3.81 -12.88
N LEU A 239 -7.74 3.10 -13.50
CA LEU A 239 -8.75 3.71 -14.38
C LEU A 239 -9.62 4.73 -13.64
N LEU A 240 -10.02 4.44 -12.40
CA LEU A 240 -10.75 5.39 -11.56
C LEU A 240 -9.93 6.66 -11.27
N LEU A 241 -8.61 6.53 -11.07
CA LEU A 241 -7.71 7.68 -10.88
C LEU A 241 -7.48 8.48 -12.17
N ILE A 242 -7.45 7.83 -13.33
CA ILE A 242 -7.40 8.49 -14.65
C ILE A 242 -8.66 9.36 -14.85
N GLY A 243 -9.82 8.86 -14.41
CA GLY A 243 -11.09 9.56 -14.51
C GLY A 243 -11.88 9.24 -15.79
N PRO A 244 -13.00 9.96 -16.04
CA PRO A 244 -13.88 9.68 -17.17
C PRO A 244 -13.22 10.00 -18.53
N PRO A 245 -13.70 9.39 -19.63
CA PRO A 245 -14.86 8.50 -19.71
C PRO A 245 -14.52 7.04 -19.41
N ILE A 246 -15.48 6.32 -18.81
CA ILE A 246 -15.38 4.87 -18.63
C ILE A 246 -15.48 4.21 -20.02
N PRO A 247 -14.59 3.25 -20.35
CA PRO A 247 -14.71 2.45 -21.56
C PRO A 247 -16.11 1.79 -21.68
N PRO A 248 -16.87 2.01 -22.77
CA PRO A 248 -18.27 1.57 -22.85
C PRO A 248 -18.47 0.07 -22.61
N HIS A 249 -17.53 -0.76 -23.03
CA HIS A 249 -17.61 -2.22 -22.86
C HIS A 249 -17.35 -2.69 -21.43
N LEU A 250 -16.76 -1.85 -20.56
CA LEU A 250 -16.65 -2.15 -19.13
C LEU A 250 -17.95 -1.89 -18.38
N GLN A 251 -18.85 -1.02 -18.87
CA GLN A 251 -20.06 -0.64 -18.13
C GLN A 251 -20.93 -1.84 -17.70
N PRO A 252 -21.23 -2.83 -18.57
CA PRO A 252 -22.03 -3.99 -18.17
C PRO A 252 -21.32 -4.83 -17.10
N GLN A 253 -19.99 -4.92 -17.15
CA GLN A 253 -19.21 -5.67 -16.16
C GLN A 253 -19.18 -4.95 -14.81
N LEU A 254 -18.97 -3.62 -14.82
CA LEU A 254 -19.02 -2.78 -13.62
C LEU A 254 -20.38 -2.88 -12.92
N GLN A 255 -21.50 -2.86 -13.67
CA GLN A 255 -22.83 -3.03 -13.10
C GLN A 255 -23.01 -4.40 -12.44
N ARG A 256 -22.51 -5.48 -13.07
CA ARG A 256 -22.54 -6.83 -12.50
C ARG A 256 -21.70 -6.91 -11.23
N TRP A 257 -20.48 -6.36 -11.24
CA TRP A 257 -19.61 -6.38 -10.07
C TRP A 257 -20.16 -5.54 -8.92
N ALA A 258 -20.70 -4.35 -9.21
CA ALA A 258 -21.29 -3.46 -8.21
C ALA A 258 -22.51 -4.06 -7.49
N SER A 259 -23.27 -4.93 -8.17
CA SER A 259 -24.50 -5.56 -7.67
C SER A 259 -24.33 -7.01 -7.22
N ALA A 260 -23.13 -7.58 -7.31
CA ALA A 260 -22.91 -8.98 -6.95
C ALA A 260 -23.09 -9.23 -5.45
N GLU A 261 -24.04 -10.09 -5.09
CA GLU A 261 -24.26 -10.54 -3.71
C GLU A 261 -23.27 -11.63 -3.26
N ARG A 262 -22.61 -12.31 -4.20
CA ARG A 262 -21.65 -13.40 -3.94
C ARG A 262 -20.22 -12.94 -4.23
N ARG A 263 -19.25 -13.62 -3.58
CA ARG A 263 -17.82 -13.46 -3.86
C ARG A 263 -17.54 -13.75 -5.34
N LEU A 264 -16.85 -12.84 -6.01
CA LEU A 264 -16.48 -12.91 -7.42
C LEU A 264 -15.01 -13.31 -7.59
N VAL A 265 -14.18 -12.99 -6.60
CA VAL A 265 -12.76 -13.35 -6.55
C VAL A 265 -12.64 -14.70 -5.85
N SER A 266 -12.10 -15.69 -6.57
CA SER A 266 -11.71 -16.95 -5.95
C SER A 266 -10.59 -16.70 -4.96
N SER A 267 -10.71 -17.22 -3.74
CA SER A 267 -9.68 -17.19 -2.69
C SER A 267 -8.50 -18.11 -3.03
N SER A 268 -7.89 -17.93 -4.20
CA SER A 268 -6.61 -18.57 -4.53
C SER A 268 -5.54 -17.88 -3.68
N GLY A 269 -4.99 -18.64 -2.74
CA GLY A 269 -4.12 -18.20 -1.63
C GLY A 269 -2.74 -17.64 -2.00
N LEU A 270 -2.65 -16.75 -2.98
CA LEU A 270 -1.46 -15.94 -3.21
C LEU A 270 -1.53 -14.70 -2.33
N ILE A 271 -0.99 -14.82 -1.11
CA ILE A 271 -0.69 -13.69 -0.23
C ILE A 271 0.49 -12.94 -0.87
N PHE A 272 0.21 -11.82 -1.54
CA PHE A 272 1.26 -10.91 -1.98
C PHE A 272 1.59 -9.91 -0.86
N PRO A 273 2.87 -9.59 -0.61
CA PRO A 273 3.23 -8.53 0.31
C PRO A 273 2.70 -7.19 -0.22
N GLY A 274 1.96 -6.45 0.61
CA GLY A 274 1.50 -5.09 0.30
C GLY A 274 0.08 -4.95 -0.25
N THR A 275 -0.66 -6.03 -0.49
CA THR A 275 -2.11 -5.94 -0.74
C THR A 275 -2.86 -6.03 0.60
N GLU A 276 -3.51 -4.93 0.98
CA GLU A 276 -4.38 -4.91 2.17
C GLU A 276 -5.39 -6.07 2.08
N LEU A 277 -5.43 -6.91 3.13
CA LEU A 277 -6.38 -8.00 3.35
C LEU A 277 -7.82 -7.49 3.57
N ARG A 278 -8.31 -6.58 2.73
CA ARG A 278 -9.75 -6.52 2.48
C ARG A 278 -10.09 -7.70 1.57
N PRO A 279 -11.27 -8.32 1.69
CA PRO A 279 -11.74 -9.20 0.64
C PRO A 279 -11.63 -8.45 -0.68
N LEU A 280 -10.85 -8.97 -1.62
CA LEU A 280 -10.64 -8.34 -2.92
C LEU A 280 -11.98 -8.04 -3.61
N ASP A 281 -13.01 -8.84 -3.30
CA ASP A 281 -14.40 -8.59 -3.61
C ASP A 281 -14.92 -7.23 -3.17
N ASP A 282 -14.71 -6.84 -1.90
CA ASP A 282 -15.21 -5.56 -1.38
C ASP A 282 -14.53 -4.39 -2.09
N GLN A 283 -13.25 -4.53 -2.43
CA GLN A 283 -12.52 -3.53 -3.20
C GLN A 283 -13.02 -3.44 -4.64
N LEU A 284 -13.26 -4.58 -5.29
CA LEU A 284 -13.83 -4.65 -6.64
C LEU A 284 -15.21 -3.99 -6.67
N GLN A 285 -16.11 -4.37 -5.76
CA GLN A 285 -17.46 -3.81 -5.65
C GLN A 285 -17.42 -2.31 -5.39
N LYS A 286 -16.60 -1.87 -4.43
CA LYS A 286 -16.45 -0.46 -4.10
C LYS A 286 -15.95 0.34 -5.31
N THR A 287 -14.90 -0.13 -5.97
CA THR A 287 -14.30 0.55 -7.13
C THR A 287 -15.32 0.62 -8.28
N ALA A 288 -16.03 -0.48 -8.55
CA ALA A 288 -17.06 -0.51 -9.58
C ALA A 288 -18.20 0.48 -9.32
N ARG A 289 -18.68 0.57 -8.06
CA ARG A 289 -19.69 1.57 -7.66
C ARG A 289 -19.19 2.99 -7.81
N GLN A 290 -17.93 3.26 -7.45
CA GLN A 290 -17.32 4.58 -7.59
C GLN A 290 -17.17 5.02 -9.04
N MET A 291 -16.83 4.10 -9.94
CA MET A 291 -16.73 4.42 -11.37
C MET A 291 -18.10 4.71 -11.99
N LEU A 292 -19.17 4.05 -11.54
CA LEU A 292 -20.53 4.23 -12.06
C LEU A 292 -21.27 5.47 -11.52
N ALA A 293 -20.71 6.15 -10.51
CA ALA A 293 -21.28 7.34 -9.88
C ALA A 293 -20.87 8.62 -10.61
#